data_AF-A0A5N0YRV9-F1
#
_entry.id   AF-A0A5N0YRV9-F1
#
_cell.length_a   1.000
_cell.length_b   1.000
_cell.length_c   1.000
_cell.angle_alpha   90.00
_cell.angle_beta   90.00
_cell.angle_gamma   90.00
#
_symmetry.space_group_name_H-M   'P 1'
#
loop_
_entity.id
_entity.type
_entity.pdbx_description
1 polymer ?
#
loop_
_entity_poly.entity_id
_entity_poly.type
_entity_poly.pdbx_seq_one_letter_code
_entity_poly.pdbx_strand_id
1 'polypeptide(L)'
;MVTREAIRQVTKRCTMEHEELVNTIELLKSTKKNIQELAENGLLTIPKIETTSKKCWEEIEKRNKEYQRLRTLHVVYEAEGIMPDKDHWYKYLEKKKVFSRISADFQDFIERFKDYIPEKSTELQRKVREILAIKGYIADSCFEGDYETWIGVYARPKDKPTYLDPRDDEEAALQEKYSVNGFKQDFSEWFEWEIKDNEIAV
;
A
#
# COMPACT_ATOMS: atom_id res chain seq x y z
N MET A 1 -28.85 -0.32 35.33
CA MET A 1 -29.86 -1.35 35.00
C MET A 1 -30.12 -1.28 33.50
N VAL A 2 -29.64 -2.26 32.74
CA VAL A 2 -29.81 -2.31 31.27
C VAL A 2 -31.27 -2.61 30.94
N THR A 3 -31.86 -1.86 30.01
CA THR A 3 -33.27 -2.03 29.62
C THR A 3 -33.44 -3.15 28.58
N ARG A 4 -34.61 -3.81 28.57
CA ARG A 4 -34.98 -4.80 27.53
C ARG A 4 -34.84 -4.25 26.10
N GLU A 5 -35.10 -2.96 25.92
CA GLU A 5 -34.94 -2.28 24.65
C GLU A 5 -33.46 -2.15 24.24
N ALA A 6 -32.58 -1.75 25.15
CA ALA A 6 -31.14 -1.67 24.88
C ALA A 6 -30.55 -3.03 24.48
N ILE A 7 -31.02 -4.10 25.12
CA ILE A 7 -30.59 -5.46 24.82
C ILE A 7 -31.03 -5.87 23.41
N ARG A 8 -32.29 -5.62 23.04
CA ARG A 8 -32.82 -5.91 21.70
C ARG A 8 -32.06 -5.16 20.61
N GLN A 9 -31.74 -3.89 20.84
CA GLN A 9 -30.98 -3.07 19.89
C GLN A 9 -29.58 -3.62 19.66
N VAL A 10 -28.90 -4.06 20.72
CA VAL A 10 -27.57 -4.65 20.62
C VAL A 10 -27.61 -6.01 19.91
N THR A 11 -28.58 -6.88 20.20
CA THR A 11 -28.75 -8.15 19.46
C THR A 11 -29.00 -7.90 17.98
N LYS A 12 -29.85 -6.93 17.62
CA LYS A 12 -30.07 -6.54 16.22
C LYS A 12 -28.79 -6.06 15.55
N ARG A 13 -28.00 -5.23 16.24
CA ARG A 13 -26.71 -4.74 15.73
C ARG A 13 -25.71 -5.89 15.55
N CYS A 14 -25.67 -6.87 16.46
CA CYS A 14 -24.83 -8.05 16.34
C CYS A 14 -25.15 -8.85 15.07
N THR A 15 -26.44 -9.06 14.77
CA THR A 15 -26.87 -9.72 13.52
C THR A 15 -26.47 -8.92 12.28
N MET A 16 -26.68 -7.60 12.28
CA MET A 16 -26.26 -6.74 11.17
C MET A 16 -24.74 -6.79 10.96
N GLU A 17 -23.94 -6.67 12.03
CA GLU A 17 -22.49 -6.72 11.92
C GLU A 17 -21.98 -8.12 11.51
N HIS A 18 -22.73 -9.19 11.77
CA HIS A 18 -22.42 -10.51 11.20
C HIS A 18 -22.54 -10.51 9.68
N GLU A 19 -23.63 -9.99 9.13
CA GLU A 19 -23.85 -9.87 7.68
C GLU A 19 -22.79 -8.98 7.04
N GLU A 20 -22.47 -7.85 7.68
CA GLU A 20 -21.41 -6.95 7.23
C GLU A 20 -20.04 -7.64 7.21
N LEU A 21 -19.71 -8.48 8.21
CA LEU A 21 -18.47 -9.27 8.17
C LEU A 21 -18.45 -10.26 6.99
N VAL A 22 -19.59 -10.89 6.66
CA VAL A 22 -19.70 -11.78 5.49
C VAL A 22 -19.42 -10.99 4.21
N ASN A 23 -20.09 -9.86 4.03
CA ASN A 23 -19.91 -8.99 2.87
C ASN A 23 -18.46 -8.49 2.74
N THR A 24 -17.84 -8.07 3.84
CA THR A 24 -16.43 -7.67 3.82
C THR A 24 -15.51 -8.84 3.46
N ILE A 25 -15.74 -10.05 3.99
CA ILE A 25 -14.94 -11.23 3.61
C ILE A 25 -15.01 -11.51 2.11
N GLU A 26 -16.20 -11.42 1.51
CA GLU A 26 -16.39 -11.62 0.07
C GLU A 26 -15.72 -10.53 -0.76
N LEU A 27 -15.79 -9.28 -0.32
CA LEU A 27 -15.04 -8.17 -0.92
C LEU A 27 -13.54 -8.45 -0.92
N LEU A 28 -12.96 -8.86 0.21
CA LEU A 28 -11.52 -9.15 0.30
C LEU A 28 -11.10 -10.26 -0.66
N LYS A 29 -11.88 -11.35 -0.73
CA LYS A 29 -11.60 -12.47 -1.63
C LYS A 29 -11.71 -12.10 -3.11
N SER A 30 -12.76 -11.37 -3.47
CA SER A 30 -12.99 -10.96 -4.86
C SER A 30 -11.94 -9.95 -5.33
N THR A 31 -11.57 -8.98 -4.48
CA THR A 31 -10.48 -8.04 -4.77
C THR A 31 -9.14 -8.77 -4.94
N LYS A 32 -8.81 -9.73 -4.06
CA LYS A 32 -7.60 -10.54 -4.19
C LYS A 32 -7.55 -11.25 -5.55
N LYS A 33 -8.65 -11.90 -5.94
CA LYS A 33 -8.77 -12.58 -7.23
C LYS A 33 -8.60 -11.63 -8.41
N ASN A 34 -9.22 -10.44 -8.36
CA ASN A 34 -9.09 -9.42 -9.40
C ASN A 34 -7.64 -8.97 -9.58
N ILE A 35 -6.93 -8.66 -8.47
CA ILE A 35 -5.52 -8.26 -8.54
C ILE A 35 -4.65 -9.38 -9.13
N GLN A 36 -4.91 -10.64 -8.77
CA GLN A 36 -4.20 -11.78 -9.36
C GLN A 36 -4.45 -11.91 -10.87
N GLU A 37 -5.72 -11.81 -11.31
CA GLU A 37 -6.07 -11.85 -12.72
C GLU A 37 -5.42 -10.71 -13.50
N LEU A 38 -5.36 -9.50 -12.94
CA LEU A 38 -4.66 -8.37 -13.56
C LEU A 38 -3.15 -8.65 -13.67
N ALA A 39 -2.54 -9.25 -12.64
CA ALA A 39 -1.13 -9.62 -12.66
C ALA A 39 -0.82 -10.66 -13.74
N GLU A 40 -1.61 -11.73 -13.80
CA GLU A 40 -1.47 -12.82 -14.76
C GLU A 40 -1.63 -12.36 -16.21
N ASN A 41 -2.43 -11.33 -16.45
CA ASN A 41 -2.65 -10.75 -17.78
C ASN A 41 -1.69 -9.59 -18.13
N GLY A 42 -0.75 -9.25 -17.25
CA GLY A 42 0.17 -8.12 -17.47
C GLY A 42 -0.51 -6.74 -17.47
N LEU A 43 -1.71 -6.64 -16.88
CA LEU A 43 -2.52 -5.41 -16.84
C LEU A 43 -2.46 -4.70 -15.49
N LEU A 44 -1.71 -5.25 -14.54
CA LEU A 44 -1.59 -4.72 -13.18
C LEU A 44 -0.65 -3.51 -13.16
N THR A 45 -1.14 -2.42 -12.57
CA THR A 45 -0.40 -1.18 -12.36
C THR A 45 -0.45 -0.82 -10.88
N ILE A 46 0.53 -0.04 -10.40
CA ILE A 46 0.57 0.42 -9.00
C ILE A 46 -0.74 1.15 -8.63
N PRO A 47 -1.26 2.11 -9.44
CA PRO A 47 -2.50 2.81 -9.09
C PRO A 47 -3.72 1.90 -9.04
N LYS A 48 -3.75 0.82 -9.85
CA LYS A 48 -4.84 -0.16 -9.80
C LYS A 48 -4.82 -0.97 -8.50
N ILE A 49 -3.64 -1.34 -7.99
CA ILE A 49 -3.52 -2.04 -6.70
C ILE A 49 -4.08 -1.16 -5.58
N GLU A 50 -3.65 0.11 -5.53
CA GLU A 50 -4.10 1.08 -4.53
C GLU A 50 -5.61 1.32 -4.62
N THR A 51 -6.11 1.61 -5.82
CA THR A 51 -7.53 1.93 -6.03
C THR A 51 -8.43 0.73 -5.71
N THR A 52 -8.04 -0.47 -6.11
CA THR A 52 -8.85 -1.68 -5.89
C THR A 52 -8.83 -2.10 -4.41
N SER A 53 -7.69 -1.91 -3.72
CA SER A 53 -7.56 -2.26 -2.30
C SER A 53 -8.11 -1.20 -1.34
N LYS A 54 -8.25 0.06 -1.75
CA LYS A 54 -8.75 1.17 -0.91
C LYS A 54 -10.03 0.84 -0.16
N LYS A 55 -11.06 0.38 -0.87
CA LYS A 55 -12.36 0.03 -0.27
C LYS A 55 -12.23 -1.13 0.73
N CYS A 56 -11.31 -2.06 0.48
CA CYS A 56 -11.03 -3.17 1.39
C CYS A 56 -10.49 -2.65 2.73
N TRP A 57 -9.57 -1.68 2.70
CA TRP A 57 -8.99 -1.08 3.89
C TRP A 57 -10.02 -0.30 4.71
N GLU A 58 -10.85 0.51 4.03
CA GLU A 58 -11.95 1.26 4.67
C GLU A 58 -12.92 0.31 5.40
N GLU A 59 -13.32 -0.79 4.75
CA GLU A 59 -14.22 -1.78 5.35
C GLU A 59 -13.53 -2.57 6.48
N ILE A 60 -12.25 -2.93 6.36
CA ILE A 60 -11.50 -3.58 7.44
C ILE A 60 -11.46 -2.69 8.68
N GLU A 61 -11.12 -1.41 8.51
CA GLU A 61 -11.04 -0.46 9.61
C GLU A 61 -12.41 -0.29 10.29
N LYS A 62 -13.46 -0.12 9.48
CA LYS A 62 -14.85 0.01 9.96
C LYS A 62 -15.28 -1.20 10.78
N ARG A 63 -15.06 -2.42 10.28
CA ARG A 63 -15.40 -3.68 10.98
C ARG A 63 -14.63 -3.85 12.28
N ASN A 64 -13.36 -3.47 12.30
CA ASN A 64 -12.55 -3.51 13.53
C ASN A 64 -13.07 -2.52 14.59
N LYS A 65 -13.45 -1.30 14.19
CA LYS A 65 -14.07 -0.32 15.10
C LYS A 65 -15.39 -0.84 15.68
N GLU A 66 -16.25 -1.42 14.85
CA GLU A 66 -17.52 -2.00 15.29
C GLU A 66 -17.32 -3.20 16.23
N TYR A 67 -16.34 -4.04 15.96
CA TYR A 67 -15.99 -5.13 16.86
C TYR A 67 -15.58 -4.64 18.26
N GLN A 68 -14.76 -3.57 18.36
CA GLN A 68 -14.37 -3.03 19.67
C GLN A 68 -15.58 -2.49 20.46
N ARG A 69 -16.52 -1.84 19.77
CA ARG A 69 -17.78 -1.37 20.36
C ARG A 69 -18.60 -2.54 20.89
N LEU A 70 -18.85 -3.55 20.05
CA LEU A 70 -19.66 -4.71 20.43
C LEU A 70 -19.00 -5.58 21.50
N ARG A 71 -17.67 -5.74 21.46
CA ARG A 71 -16.92 -6.47 22.49
C ARG A 71 -17.08 -5.85 23.88
N THR A 72 -17.04 -4.52 23.96
CA THR A 72 -17.22 -3.81 25.23
C THR A 72 -18.62 -4.06 25.81
N LEU A 73 -19.65 -4.02 24.96
CA LEU A 73 -21.03 -4.30 25.35
C LEU A 73 -21.23 -5.78 25.74
N HIS A 74 -20.61 -6.72 25.01
CA HIS A 74 -20.66 -8.14 25.32
C HIS A 74 -20.15 -8.44 26.74
N VAL A 75 -19.01 -7.86 27.13
CA VAL A 75 -18.43 -8.06 28.48
C VAL A 75 -19.38 -7.59 29.57
N VAL A 76 -20.01 -6.42 29.39
CA VAL A 76 -20.99 -5.88 30.36
C VAL A 76 -22.21 -6.80 30.46
N TYR A 77 -22.77 -7.21 29.32
CA TYR A 77 -23.97 -8.04 29.30
C TYR A 77 -23.73 -9.45 29.84
N GLU A 78 -22.54 -10.00 29.60
CA GLU A 78 -22.12 -11.28 30.19
C GLU A 78 -21.98 -11.17 31.71
N ALA A 79 -21.32 -10.12 32.22
CA ALA A 79 -21.16 -9.89 33.67
C ALA A 79 -22.49 -9.67 34.40
N GLU A 80 -23.45 -9.01 33.76
CA GLU A 80 -24.78 -8.78 34.33
C GLU A 80 -25.74 -9.99 34.14
N GLY A 81 -25.34 -11.05 33.42
CA GLY A 81 -26.18 -12.22 33.14
C GLY A 81 -27.31 -11.94 32.12
N ILE A 82 -27.16 -10.88 31.32
CA ILE A 82 -28.18 -10.32 30.43
C ILE A 82 -27.83 -10.61 28.96
N MET A 83 -27.53 -11.86 28.66
CA MET A 83 -27.23 -12.31 27.29
C MET A 83 -28.43 -13.07 26.72
N PRO A 84 -29.50 -12.40 26.24
CA PRO A 84 -30.47 -13.09 25.43
C PRO A 84 -29.83 -13.44 24.09
N ASP A 85 -30.16 -14.64 23.63
CA ASP A 85 -29.79 -15.11 22.31
C ASP A 85 -28.28 -15.19 22.07
N LYS A 86 -27.62 -15.99 22.92
CA LYS A 86 -26.18 -16.27 22.84
C LYS A 86 -25.74 -16.78 21.46
N ASP A 87 -26.63 -17.42 20.71
CA ASP A 87 -26.33 -18.00 19.41
C ASP A 87 -25.89 -16.94 18.38
N HIS A 88 -26.58 -15.80 18.32
CA HIS A 88 -26.20 -14.70 17.41
C HIS A 88 -24.84 -14.12 17.74
N TRP A 89 -24.55 -13.95 19.03
CA TRP A 89 -23.24 -13.51 19.50
C TRP A 89 -22.13 -14.49 19.14
N TYR A 90 -22.34 -15.80 19.37
CA TYR A 90 -21.36 -16.81 18.99
C TYR A 90 -21.14 -16.84 17.47
N LYS A 91 -22.21 -16.78 16.66
CA LYS A 91 -22.10 -16.68 15.20
C LYS A 91 -21.30 -15.46 14.77
N TYR A 92 -21.52 -14.30 15.39
CA TYR A 92 -20.75 -13.09 15.13
C TYR A 92 -19.28 -13.25 15.52
N LEU A 93 -18.98 -13.73 16.72
CA LEU A 93 -17.61 -13.92 17.21
C LEU A 93 -16.83 -14.95 16.39
N GLU A 94 -17.44 -16.07 16.00
CA GLU A 94 -16.85 -17.04 15.09
C GLU A 94 -16.58 -16.43 13.72
N LYS A 95 -17.53 -15.65 13.17
CA LYS A 95 -17.31 -14.94 11.92
C LYS A 95 -16.18 -13.91 12.04
N LYS A 96 -16.04 -13.23 13.17
CA LYS A 96 -14.94 -12.29 13.43
C LYS A 96 -13.58 -12.99 13.40
N LYS A 97 -13.46 -14.21 13.92
CA LYS A 97 -12.21 -15.01 13.81
C LYS A 97 -11.87 -15.28 12.35
N VAL A 98 -12.86 -15.71 11.55
CA VAL A 98 -12.70 -15.94 10.11
C VAL A 98 -12.29 -14.65 9.40
N PHE A 99 -13.00 -13.55 9.65
CA PHE A 99 -12.66 -12.23 9.10
C PHE A 99 -11.22 -11.85 9.45
N SER A 100 -10.80 -11.97 10.71
CA SER A 100 -9.45 -11.56 11.14
C SER A 100 -8.36 -12.33 10.40
N ARG A 101 -8.55 -13.63 10.17
CA ARG A 101 -7.63 -14.45 9.37
C ARG A 101 -7.59 -14.01 7.91
N ILE A 102 -8.75 -13.74 7.31
CA ILE A 102 -8.84 -13.30 5.91
C ILE A 102 -8.26 -11.89 5.73
N SER A 103 -8.48 -10.99 6.68
CA SER A 103 -7.87 -9.65 6.65
C SER A 103 -6.35 -9.71 6.75
N ALA A 104 -5.80 -10.58 7.60
CA ALA A 104 -4.35 -10.79 7.68
C ALA A 104 -3.80 -11.38 6.37
N ASP A 105 -4.44 -12.42 5.81
CA ASP A 105 -4.04 -12.97 4.49
C ASP A 105 -4.15 -11.94 3.36
N PHE A 106 -5.15 -11.05 3.40
CA PHE A 106 -5.28 -9.96 2.44
C PHE A 106 -4.15 -8.94 2.59
N GLN A 107 -3.78 -8.59 3.82
CA GLN A 107 -2.65 -7.70 4.09
C GLN A 107 -1.32 -8.29 3.62
N ASP A 108 -1.05 -9.54 3.98
CA ASP A 108 0.15 -10.26 3.52
C ASP A 108 0.17 -10.40 1.99
N PHE A 109 -1.00 -10.46 1.35
CA PHE A 109 -1.10 -10.47 -0.11
C PHE A 109 -0.73 -9.12 -0.72
N ILE A 110 -1.28 -8.01 -0.22
CA ILE A 110 -0.97 -6.66 -0.73
C ILE A 110 0.50 -6.30 -0.47
N GLU A 111 1.07 -6.67 0.67
CA GLU A 111 2.48 -6.39 1.01
C GLU A 111 3.46 -7.00 0.00
N ARG A 112 3.10 -8.11 -0.65
CA ARG A 112 3.94 -8.71 -1.73
C ARG A 112 4.09 -7.81 -2.94
N PHE A 113 3.22 -6.80 -3.08
CA PHE A 113 3.28 -5.82 -4.16
C PHE A 113 3.93 -4.49 -3.75
N LYS A 114 4.47 -4.39 -2.52
CA LYS A 114 5.12 -3.16 -2.05
C LYS A 114 6.26 -2.71 -2.96
N ASP A 115 7.05 -3.66 -3.44
CA ASP A 115 8.18 -3.42 -4.35
C ASP A 115 7.83 -3.82 -5.80
N TYR A 116 6.54 -3.82 -6.15
CA TYR A 116 6.09 -4.18 -7.49
C TYR A 116 6.55 -3.11 -8.50
N ILE A 117 7.33 -3.55 -9.48
CA ILE A 117 7.77 -2.73 -10.60
C ILE A 117 7.09 -3.29 -11.86
N PRO A 118 6.22 -2.51 -12.55
CA PRO A 118 5.58 -2.96 -13.78
C PRO A 118 6.62 -3.26 -14.87
N GLU A 119 6.39 -4.28 -15.72
CA GLU A 119 7.33 -4.67 -16.78
C GLU A 119 7.71 -3.50 -17.72
N LYS A 120 6.72 -2.66 -18.05
CA LYS A 120 6.90 -1.46 -18.89
C LYS A 120 7.85 -0.39 -18.31
N SER A 121 8.16 -0.45 -17.01
CA SER A 121 9.08 0.48 -16.35
C SER A 121 10.44 0.52 -17.04
N THR A 122 10.94 -0.60 -17.55
CA THR A 122 12.27 -0.70 -18.17
C THR A 122 12.41 0.25 -19.36
N GLU A 123 11.37 0.34 -20.21
CA GLU A 123 11.39 1.22 -21.38
C GLU A 123 11.31 2.70 -20.97
N LEU A 124 10.44 3.04 -20.01
CA LEU A 124 10.33 4.39 -19.46
C LEU A 124 11.66 4.85 -18.83
N GLN A 125 12.29 4.01 -18.02
CA GLN A 125 13.58 4.31 -17.42
C GLN A 125 14.68 4.50 -18.48
N ARG A 126 14.65 3.73 -19.59
CA ARG A 126 15.57 3.93 -20.72
C ARG A 126 15.36 5.32 -21.36
N LYS A 127 14.12 5.69 -21.66
CA LYS A 127 13.78 7.01 -22.23
C LYS A 127 14.22 8.15 -21.32
N VAL A 128 13.99 8.03 -20.01
CA VAL A 128 14.44 9.03 -19.04
C VAL A 128 15.97 9.16 -19.03
N ARG A 129 16.71 8.04 -19.05
CA ARG A 129 18.19 8.08 -19.13
C ARG A 129 18.68 8.80 -20.39
N GLU A 130 18.00 8.62 -21.52
CA GLU A 130 18.32 9.32 -22.77
C GLU A 130 18.08 10.83 -22.66
N ILE A 131 16.95 11.24 -22.08
CA ILE A 131 16.64 12.66 -21.83
C ILE A 131 17.67 13.29 -20.89
N LEU A 132 18.03 12.61 -19.79
CA LEU A 132 19.05 13.08 -18.85
C LEU A 132 20.42 13.22 -19.53
N ALA A 133 20.82 12.24 -20.34
CA ALA A 133 22.09 12.27 -21.06
C ALA A 133 22.18 13.48 -22.02
N ILE A 134 21.09 13.80 -22.72
CA ILE A 134 21.00 15.01 -23.57
C ILE A 134 21.16 16.29 -22.74
N LYS A 135 20.63 16.30 -21.51
CA LYS A 135 20.77 17.43 -20.57
C LYS A 135 22.13 17.48 -19.85
N GLY A 136 23.01 16.50 -20.06
CA GLY A 136 24.31 16.42 -19.39
C GLY A 136 24.28 15.80 -17.99
N TYR A 137 23.21 15.08 -17.64
CA TYR A 137 23.01 14.43 -16.35
C TYR A 137 23.11 12.90 -16.45
N ILE A 138 23.38 12.27 -15.31
CA ILE A 138 23.30 10.81 -15.12
C ILE A 138 22.51 10.50 -13.86
N ALA A 139 21.71 9.43 -13.89
CA ALA A 139 20.96 8.96 -12.73
C ALA A 139 21.91 8.56 -11.60
N ASP A 140 21.59 8.99 -10.37
CA ASP A 140 22.36 8.76 -9.14
C ASP A 140 21.55 8.00 -8.08
N SER A 141 20.30 7.63 -8.38
CA SER A 141 19.44 6.81 -7.51
C SER A 141 18.63 5.76 -8.29
N CYS A 142 17.87 4.95 -7.56
CA CYS A 142 16.78 4.17 -8.12
C CYS A 142 15.70 5.09 -8.70
N PHE A 143 15.00 4.59 -9.71
CA PHE A 143 13.81 5.24 -10.24
C PHE A 143 12.63 5.04 -9.30
N GLU A 144 11.85 6.09 -9.12
CA GLU A 144 10.62 6.10 -8.35
C GLU A 144 9.46 6.50 -9.27
N GLY A 145 8.24 6.14 -8.89
CA GLY A 145 7.06 6.39 -9.70
C GLY A 145 6.06 5.26 -9.66
N ASP A 146 4.85 5.56 -10.13
CA ASP A 146 3.83 4.55 -10.38
C ASP A 146 3.95 3.92 -11.78
N TYR A 147 4.85 4.47 -12.61
CA TYR A 147 5.13 4.06 -14.00
C TYR A 147 3.89 4.09 -14.92
N GLU A 148 2.85 4.82 -14.51
CA GLU A 148 1.60 5.01 -15.24
C GLU A 148 1.32 6.50 -15.48
N THR A 149 1.48 7.31 -14.44
CA THR A 149 1.21 8.75 -14.46
C THR A 149 2.48 9.56 -14.27
N TRP A 150 3.49 9.00 -13.59
CA TRP A 150 4.79 9.68 -13.44
C TRP A 150 5.95 8.71 -13.21
N ILE A 151 7.15 9.22 -13.47
CA ILE A 151 8.44 8.60 -13.15
C ILE A 151 9.44 9.68 -12.77
N GLY A 152 10.27 9.43 -11.78
CA GLY A 152 11.32 10.34 -11.35
C GLY A 152 12.57 9.63 -10.86
N VAL A 153 13.66 10.40 -10.75
CA VAL A 153 14.96 9.91 -10.33
C VAL A 153 15.82 11.08 -9.87
N TYR A 154 16.66 10.86 -8.85
CA TYR A 154 17.75 11.78 -8.56
C TYR A 154 18.84 11.63 -9.61
N ALA A 155 19.29 12.74 -10.17
CA ALA A 155 20.36 12.75 -11.15
C ALA A 155 21.35 13.88 -10.85
N ARG A 156 22.61 13.64 -11.19
CA ARG A 156 23.71 14.60 -11.04
C ARG A 156 24.31 14.97 -12.39
N PRO A 157 24.98 16.12 -12.52
CA PRO A 157 25.74 16.43 -13.71
C PRO A 157 26.83 15.37 -13.95
N LYS A 158 27.05 14.99 -15.21
CA LYS A 158 27.95 13.90 -15.59
C LYS A 158 29.41 14.12 -15.16
N ASP A 159 29.82 15.38 -15.00
CA ASP A 159 31.18 15.78 -14.58
C ASP A 159 31.34 15.91 -13.05
N LYS A 160 30.28 15.66 -12.28
CA LYS A 160 30.30 15.68 -10.81
C LYS A 160 30.34 14.27 -10.26
N PRO A 161 30.97 14.03 -9.10
CA PRO A 161 30.98 12.71 -8.48
C PRO A 161 29.61 12.37 -7.88
N THR A 162 29.34 11.08 -7.66
CA THR A 162 28.21 10.66 -6.81
C THR A 162 28.43 11.11 -5.36
N TYR A 163 27.35 11.29 -4.58
CA TYR A 163 27.46 11.41 -3.12
C TYR A 163 27.66 10.05 -2.44
N LEU A 164 27.25 8.97 -3.11
CA LEU A 164 27.31 7.60 -2.62
C LEU A 164 28.75 7.08 -2.53
N ASP A 165 28.92 5.78 -2.29
CA ASP A 165 30.25 5.20 -2.36
C ASP A 165 30.78 5.23 -3.81
N PRO A 166 32.02 5.70 -4.03
CA PRO A 166 32.58 5.75 -5.36
C PRO A 166 32.72 4.33 -5.91
N ARG A 167 32.43 4.16 -7.20
CA ARG A 167 32.49 2.84 -7.85
C ARG A 167 33.92 2.42 -8.18
N ASP A 168 34.81 3.39 -8.33
CA ASP A 168 36.20 3.21 -8.70
C ASP A 168 37.09 4.35 -8.15
N ASP A 169 38.40 4.21 -8.36
CA ASP A 169 39.40 5.18 -7.90
C ASP A 169 39.27 6.54 -8.59
N GLU A 170 38.73 6.58 -9.81
CA GLU A 170 38.53 7.83 -10.56
C GLU A 170 37.39 8.64 -9.93
N GLU A 171 36.27 8.00 -9.62
CA GLU A 171 35.14 8.61 -8.92
C GLU A 171 35.50 9.00 -7.49
N ALA A 172 36.34 8.22 -6.80
CA ALA A 172 36.87 8.56 -5.48
C ALA A 172 37.75 9.83 -5.52
N ALA A 173 38.66 9.92 -6.50
CA ALA A 173 39.47 11.11 -6.70
C ALA A 173 38.62 12.34 -7.04
N LEU A 174 37.55 12.14 -7.82
CA LEU A 174 36.60 13.19 -8.14
C LEU A 174 35.81 13.65 -6.91
N GLN A 175 35.36 12.73 -6.04
CA GLN A 175 34.74 13.06 -4.75
C GLN A 175 35.65 13.92 -3.88
N GLU A 176 36.90 13.51 -3.70
CA GLU A 176 37.86 14.25 -2.88
C GLU A 176 38.11 15.66 -3.44
N LYS A 177 38.28 15.77 -4.77
CA LYS A 177 38.47 17.05 -5.46
C LYS A 177 37.34 18.04 -5.19
N TYR A 178 36.10 17.56 -5.13
CA TYR A 178 34.92 18.40 -4.90
C TYR A 178 34.54 18.51 -3.41
N SER A 179 35.26 17.84 -2.52
CA SER A 179 34.99 17.90 -1.09
C SER A 179 35.20 19.31 -0.52
N VAL A 180 34.41 19.66 0.48
CA VAL A 180 34.52 20.94 1.20
C VAL A 180 34.74 20.62 2.67
N ASN A 181 35.89 21.02 3.20
CA ASN A 181 36.30 20.74 4.58
C ASN A 181 36.26 19.24 4.94
N GLY A 182 36.61 18.37 3.98
CA GLY A 182 36.58 16.91 4.17
C GLY A 182 35.19 16.27 4.08
N PHE A 183 34.15 17.05 3.75
CA PHE A 183 32.80 16.52 3.52
C PHE A 183 32.51 16.33 2.03
N LYS A 184 32.03 15.13 1.67
CA LYS A 184 31.46 14.84 0.34
C LYS A 184 30.31 15.81 0.05
N GLN A 185 30.21 16.22 -1.20
CA GLN A 185 29.15 17.13 -1.66
C GLN A 185 28.09 16.33 -2.42
N ASP A 186 26.82 16.68 -2.20
CA ASP A 186 25.70 16.13 -2.97
C ASP A 186 25.37 17.07 -4.14
N PHE A 187 25.49 16.53 -5.35
CA PHE A 187 25.20 17.24 -6.60
C PHE A 187 23.93 16.73 -7.25
N SER A 188 23.21 15.82 -6.60
CA SER A 188 22.01 15.22 -7.13
C SER A 188 20.81 16.13 -6.97
N GLU A 189 20.04 16.24 -8.03
CA GLU A 189 18.79 16.98 -8.09
C GLU A 189 17.66 16.03 -8.50
N TRP A 190 16.45 16.30 -8.01
CA TRP A 190 15.26 15.52 -8.38
C TRP A 190 14.76 15.89 -9.77
N PHE A 191 14.59 14.89 -10.63
CA PHE A 191 13.92 15.03 -11.91
C PHE A 191 12.67 14.16 -11.96
N GLU A 192 11.59 14.73 -12.47
CA GLU A 192 10.29 14.06 -12.58
C GLU A 192 9.67 14.34 -13.94
N TRP A 193 9.00 13.33 -14.49
CA TRP A 193 8.26 13.42 -15.73
C TRP A 193 6.86 12.85 -15.58
N GLU A 194 5.91 13.52 -16.22
CA GLU A 194 4.57 13.00 -16.44
C GLU A 194 4.61 11.93 -17.54
N ILE A 195 3.80 10.88 -17.38
CA ILE A 195 3.60 9.84 -18.36
C ILE A 195 2.22 10.02 -19.00
N LYS A 196 2.19 10.10 -20.33
CA LYS A 196 0.96 10.17 -21.13
C LYS A 196 1.01 9.13 -22.23
N ASP A 197 -0.05 8.33 -22.38
CA ASP A 197 -0.14 7.27 -23.40
C ASP A 197 1.07 6.32 -23.43
N ASN A 198 1.63 6.00 -22.25
CA ASN A 198 2.87 5.23 -22.06
C ASN A 198 4.16 5.87 -22.59
N GLU A 199 4.15 7.19 -22.80
CA GLU A 199 5.30 7.98 -23.22
C GLU A 199 5.66 9.04 -22.18
N ILE A 200 6.94 9.41 -22.14
CA ILE A 200 7.41 10.53 -21.34
C ILE A 200 6.91 11.83 -21.98
N ALA A 201 6.10 12.60 -21.26
CA ALA A 201 5.72 13.93 -21.69
C ALA A 201 6.92 14.87 -21.52
N VAL A 202 7.36 15.48 -22.63
CA VAL A 202 8.52 16.40 -22.68
C VAL A 202 8.04 17.83 -22.91
#